data_AF-A0A973M0G7-F1
#
_entry.id   AF-A0A973M0G7-F1
#
_cell.length_a   1.000
_cell.length_b   1.000
_cell.length_c   1.000
_cell.angle_alpha   90.00
_cell.angle_beta   90.00
_cell.angle_gamma   90.00
#
_symmetry.space_group_name_H-M   'P 1'
#
loop_
_entity.id
_entity.type
_entity.pdbx_description
1 polymer ?
#
loop_
_entity_poly.entity_id
_entity_poly.type
_entity_poly.pdbx_seq_one_letter_code
_entity_poly.pdbx_strand_id
1 'polypeptide(L)'
;MPGRPLRLGSKGEDVRELQEMLRSRGYRVNPDGYYGGSTYGAVLNLQQREGLAADGVAGPDTWRALGQTTETMPVRPPAPTGEPAEWTFMVYMAGNNNLSDAAGRDLEELRAVPAYKGVRVTAFVKRQDAQGRARHMEISPGGAPDLVEELPAPVDSGSPQTVVNFVRWAMRRAPARRYALVIWNHGGGWAPDDLDQLYSQVRGRRAKRDVESGYVRRAPRRSVDDGEPSFSELSRLAETPEVAKALFSTSLREVLALPGGGQRAIASDDGTLHSLDTIELANVVRQIHSDLGRPLDLLGMDACLMSGLEVCYEIREHVGAVVGSEETEPNEGWPYTEIVSALAADARVDGRELGRMIVEEYVKSYRSTDQTVTQCAVDATRIEEFMREFESLTDGLRQQVRLNRSVVDSVQSVATRFHVDRSLADLRTLCLALVADTRTDPTLASVADKMLALHGPGGFLIHEAHQGEKVEGCGGLSAYFPMERTISRHYERLRLAQDTHWDEFLREYANARAIRR
;
A
#
# COMPACT_ATOMS: atom_id res chain seq x y z
N MET A 1 -9.79 -22.72 27.59
CA MET A 1 -11.03 -21.97 27.28
C MET A 1 -10.82 -21.22 25.96
N PRO A 2 -11.79 -21.05 25.04
CA PRO A 2 -11.57 -20.24 23.84
C PRO A 2 -11.51 -18.76 24.24
N GLY A 3 -10.31 -18.27 24.48
CA GLY A 3 -10.04 -16.91 24.93
C GLY A 3 -9.97 -15.94 23.77
N ARG A 4 -10.44 -14.71 24.01
CA ARG A 4 -10.15 -13.54 23.17
C ARG A 4 -8.63 -13.46 22.87
N PRO A 5 -8.21 -12.91 21.72
CA PRO A 5 -6.80 -12.66 21.46
C PRO A 5 -6.18 -11.82 22.58
N LEU A 6 -5.08 -12.31 23.15
CA LEU A 6 -4.36 -11.58 24.19
C LEU A 6 -3.26 -10.75 23.56
N ARG A 7 -3.24 -9.47 23.92
CA ARG A 7 -2.33 -8.46 23.39
C ARG A 7 -1.83 -7.57 24.52
N LEU A 8 -0.80 -6.79 24.24
CA LEU A 8 -0.25 -5.82 25.19
C LEU A 8 -1.37 -5.01 25.87
N GLY A 9 -1.33 -4.96 27.20
CA GLY A 9 -2.35 -4.31 28.02
C GLY A 9 -3.52 -5.21 28.45
N SER A 10 -3.64 -6.43 27.91
CA SER A 10 -4.63 -7.41 28.37
C SER A 10 -4.43 -7.77 29.84
N LYS A 11 -5.53 -7.98 30.57
CA LYS A 11 -5.52 -8.40 31.98
C LYS A 11 -6.49 -9.56 32.18
N GLY A 12 -6.17 -10.48 33.06
CA GLY A 12 -7.06 -11.57 33.45
C GLY A 12 -6.36 -12.89 33.71
N GLU A 13 -7.15 -13.90 34.09
CA GLU A 13 -6.68 -15.28 34.28
C GLU A 13 -6.15 -15.90 32.98
N ASP A 14 -6.74 -15.52 31.84
CA ASP A 14 -6.31 -15.91 30.49
C ASP A 14 -4.86 -15.47 30.20
N VAL A 15 -4.50 -14.26 30.63
CA VAL A 15 -3.13 -13.74 30.55
C VAL A 15 -2.19 -14.47 31.49
N ARG A 16 -2.65 -14.80 32.71
CA ARG A 16 -1.83 -15.54 33.67
C ARG A 16 -1.50 -16.94 33.16
N GLU A 17 -2.48 -17.62 32.58
CA GLU A 17 -2.32 -18.91 31.93
C GLU A 17 -1.29 -18.84 30.79
N LEU A 18 -1.39 -17.85 29.90
CA LEU A 18 -0.39 -17.61 28.86
C LEU A 18 1.02 -17.42 29.44
N GLN A 19 1.16 -16.61 30.47
CA GLN A 19 2.44 -16.33 31.12
C GLN A 19 3.03 -17.58 31.77
N GLU A 20 2.22 -18.42 32.41
CA GLU A 20 2.65 -19.70 32.97
C GLU A 20 3.18 -20.64 31.89
N MET A 21 2.51 -20.68 30.73
CA MET A 21 2.93 -21.49 29.59
C MET A 21 4.22 -20.97 28.93
N LEU A 22 4.35 -19.65 28.75
CA LEU A 22 5.60 -19.06 28.27
C LEU A 22 6.75 -19.34 29.26
N ARG A 23 6.48 -19.25 30.56
CA ARG A 23 7.47 -19.57 31.60
C ARG A 23 7.90 -21.04 31.55
N SER A 24 6.98 -21.97 31.33
CA SER A 24 7.31 -23.41 31.21
C SER A 24 8.13 -23.72 29.95
N ARG A 25 8.02 -22.90 28.90
CA ARG A 25 8.85 -22.95 27.68
C ARG A 25 10.22 -22.25 27.80
N GLY A 26 10.55 -21.75 28.99
CA GLY A 26 11.85 -21.15 29.30
C GLY A 26 11.94 -19.63 29.07
N TYR A 27 10.82 -18.96 28.74
CA TYR A 27 10.79 -17.51 28.63
C TYR A 27 10.71 -16.86 30.03
N ARG A 28 11.45 -15.76 30.23
CA ARG A 28 11.47 -15.04 31.51
C ARG A 28 10.27 -14.10 31.60
N VAL A 29 9.15 -14.63 32.06
CA VAL A 29 7.90 -13.89 32.32
C VAL A 29 7.37 -14.17 33.73
N ASN A 30 6.80 -13.15 34.37
CA ASN A 30 6.13 -13.30 35.67
C ASN A 30 4.62 -13.49 35.43
N PRO A 31 3.97 -14.55 35.94
CA PRO A 31 2.53 -14.75 35.79
C PRO A 31 1.70 -13.86 36.73
N ASP A 32 1.70 -12.56 36.46
CA ASP A 32 0.93 -11.56 37.20
C ASP A 32 -0.48 -11.34 36.66
N GLY A 33 -0.83 -11.98 35.54
CA GLY A 33 -2.11 -11.79 34.86
C GLY A 33 -2.21 -10.46 34.12
N TYR A 34 -1.10 -9.77 33.88
CA TYR A 34 -1.01 -8.56 33.08
C TYR A 34 -0.06 -8.73 31.90
N TYR A 35 -0.57 -8.54 30.68
CA TYR A 35 0.17 -8.73 29.45
C TYR A 35 1.03 -7.48 29.20
N GLY A 36 2.13 -7.38 29.95
CA GLY A 36 3.13 -6.33 29.85
C GLY A 36 4.25 -6.67 28.86
N GLY A 37 5.27 -5.82 28.82
CA GLY A 37 6.38 -5.93 27.86
C GLY A 37 7.15 -7.26 27.93
N SER A 38 7.30 -7.84 29.12
CA SER A 38 7.93 -9.16 29.28
C SER A 38 7.13 -10.27 28.59
N THR A 39 5.80 -10.23 28.71
CA THR A 39 4.89 -11.21 28.09
C THR A 39 4.84 -11.03 26.57
N TYR A 40 4.77 -9.78 26.12
CA TYR A 40 4.81 -9.43 24.69
C TYR A 40 6.12 -9.88 24.01
N GLY A 41 7.28 -9.57 24.60
CA GLY A 41 8.56 -10.02 24.08
C GLY A 41 8.71 -11.54 24.09
N ALA A 42 8.17 -12.22 25.09
CA ALA A 42 8.15 -13.69 25.12
C ALA A 42 7.27 -14.27 24.01
N VAL A 43 6.10 -13.68 23.73
CA VAL A 43 5.23 -14.09 22.63
C VAL A 43 5.87 -13.83 21.27
N LEU A 44 6.49 -12.67 21.06
CA LEU A 44 7.24 -12.38 19.82
C LEU A 44 8.35 -13.41 19.58
N ASN A 45 9.17 -13.69 20.59
CA ASN A 45 10.27 -14.64 20.46
C ASN A 45 9.75 -16.08 20.24
N LEU A 46 8.64 -16.45 20.87
CA LEU A 46 7.97 -17.71 20.60
C LEU A 46 7.51 -17.75 19.13
N GLN A 47 6.80 -16.73 18.66
CA GLN A 47 6.29 -16.67 17.30
C GLN A 47 7.42 -16.75 16.27
N GLN A 48 8.50 -15.99 16.45
CA GLN A 48 9.68 -16.05 15.58
C GLN A 48 10.31 -17.45 15.56
N ARG A 49 10.46 -18.07 16.75
CA ARG A 49 11.07 -19.40 16.88
C ARG A 49 10.22 -20.50 16.24
N GLU A 50 8.91 -20.36 16.30
CA GLU A 50 7.94 -21.35 15.80
C GLU A 50 7.49 -21.04 14.36
N GLY A 51 8.12 -20.07 13.69
CA GLY A 51 7.82 -19.72 12.29
C GLY A 51 6.46 -19.04 12.08
N LEU A 52 5.88 -18.46 13.14
CA LEU A 52 4.63 -17.71 13.11
C LEU A 52 4.88 -16.22 12.85
N ALA A 53 3.81 -15.49 12.50
CA ALA A 53 3.85 -14.03 12.48
C ALA A 53 4.18 -13.50 13.88
N ALA A 54 5.32 -12.79 13.99
CA ALA A 54 5.77 -12.18 15.23
C ALA A 54 5.07 -10.84 15.47
N ASP A 55 3.77 -10.90 15.72
CA ASP A 55 2.91 -9.73 15.99
C ASP A 55 2.76 -9.44 17.50
N GLY A 56 3.29 -10.33 18.35
CA GLY A 56 3.25 -10.23 19.80
C GLY A 56 1.84 -10.38 20.38
N VAL A 57 0.89 -10.87 19.58
CA VAL A 57 -0.48 -11.19 19.98
C VAL A 57 -0.59 -12.70 20.19
N ALA A 58 -1.03 -13.12 21.38
CA ALA A 58 -1.38 -14.52 21.62
C ALA A 58 -2.78 -14.82 21.04
N GLY A 59 -2.81 -15.01 19.72
CA GLY A 59 -3.91 -15.55 18.96
C GLY A 59 -3.87 -17.09 18.86
N PRO A 60 -4.82 -17.71 18.14
CA PRO A 60 -4.98 -19.16 18.07
C PRO A 60 -3.70 -19.92 17.69
N ASP A 61 -2.90 -19.39 16.76
CA ASP A 61 -1.66 -20.03 16.31
C ASP A 61 -0.56 -19.97 17.39
N THR A 62 -0.46 -18.86 18.13
CA THR A 62 0.43 -18.72 19.29
C THR A 62 0.06 -19.72 20.39
N TRP A 63 -1.24 -19.90 20.66
CA TRP A 63 -1.73 -20.91 21.61
C TRP A 63 -1.43 -22.34 21.16
N ARG A 64 -1.55 -22.61 19.85
CA ARG A 64 -1.17 -23.90 19.26
C ARG A 64 0.34 -24.17 19.42
N ALA A 65 1.18 -23.17 19.17
CA ALA A 65 2.63 -23.26 19.38
C ALA A 65 3.00 -23.52 20.86
N LEU A 66 2.21 -23.02 21.80
CA LEU A 66 2.35 -23.30 23.24
C LEU A 66 1.90 -24.72 23.65
N GLY A 67 1.32 -25.50 22.73
CA GLY A 67 0.91 -26.88 22.99
C GLY A 67 -0.50 -27.03 23.54
N GLN A 68 -1.32 -25.96 23.50
CA GLN A 68 -2.76 -26.13 23.63
C GLN A 68 -3.37 -26.42 22.27
N THR A 69 -3.83 -27.64 22.06
CA THR A 69 -4.84 -27.94 21.03
C THR A 69 -6.17 -27.41 21.52
N THR A 70 -6.44 -26.13 21.32
CA THR A 70 -7.82 -25.64 21.30
C THR A 70 -8.42 -26.09 19.98
N GLU A 71 -9.07 -27.26 20.01
CA GLU A 71 -10.05 -27.65 19.00
C GLU A 71 -11.19 -26.61 19.00
N THR A 72 -11.04 -25.60 18.15
CA THR A 72 -12.02 -25.23 17.14
C THR A 72 -11.26 -24.49 16.04
N MET A 73 -10.70 -25.25 15.11
CA MET A 73 -10.86 -24.81 13.73
C MET A 73 -12.37 -24.71 13.52
N PRO A 74 -12.94 -23.65 12.89
CA PRO A 74 -14.12 -23.94 12.11
C PRO A 74 -13.66 -25.04 11.16
N VAL A 75 -14.20 -26.25 11.38
CA VAL A 75 -14.29 -27.33 10.41
C VAL A 75 -14.36 -26.65 9.05
N ARG A 76 -13.47 -27.03 8.11
CA ARG A 76 -13.61 -26.64 6.70
C ARG A 76 -15.11 -26.75 6.40
N PRO A 77 -15.83 -25.63 6.19
CA PRO A 77 -17.26 -25.71 5.95
C PRO A 77 -17.44 -26.75 4.83
N PRO A 78 -18.53 -27.54 4.84
CA PRO A 78 -18.78 -28.45 3.73
C PRO A 78 -18.52 -27.67 2.45
N ALA A 79 -17.70 -28.27 1.56
CA ALA A 79 -17.37 -27.64 0.29
C ALA A 79 -18.68 -27.08 -0.30
N PRO A 80 -18.67 -25.87 -0.87
CA PRO A 80 -19.87 -25.29 -1.45
C PRO A 80 -20.52 -26.35 -2.30
N THR A 81 -21.82 -26.55 -2.12
CA THR A 81 -22.58 -27.61 -2.77
C THR A 81 -22.84 -27.31 -4.26
N GLY A 82 -21.99 -26.50 -4.89
CA GLY A 82 -22.03 -26.10 -6.29
C GLY A 82 -20.62 -25.87 -6.82
N GLU A 83 -20.46 -25.89 -8.14
CA GLU A 83 -19.17 -25.60 -8.78
C GLU A 83 -18.68 -24.18 -8.42
N PRO A 84 -17.37 -23.98 -8.23
CA PRO A 84 -16.81 -22.65 -7.99
C PRO A 84 -17.12 -21.73 -9.17
N ALA A 85 -17.35 -20.44 -8.87
CA ALA A 85 -17.49 -19.41 -9.90
C ALA A 85 -16.17 -19.27 -10.69
N GLU A 86 -16.20 -18.62 -11.86
CA GLU A 86 -14.96 -18.30 -12.56
C GLU A 86 -14.19 -17.22 -11.79
N TRP A 87 -14.89 -16.18 -11.33
CA TRP A 87 -14.31 -15.07 -10.59
C TRP A 87 -15.01 -14.81 -9.26
N THR A 88 -14.22 -14.42 -8.26
CA THR A 88 -14.70 -13.62 -7.13
C THR A 88 -14.04 -12.25 -7.18
N PHE A 89 -14.86 -11.22 -7.31
CA PHE A 89 -14.46 -9.81 -7.34
C PHE A 89 -14.71 -9.22 -5.95
N MET A 90 -13.62 -8.94 -5.23
CA MET A 90 -13.63 -8.49 -3.84
C MET A 90 -13.34 -6.98 -3.78
N VAL A 91 -14.19 -6.20 -3.13
CA VAL A 91 -13.97 -4.75 -2.94
C VAL A 91 -13.82 -4.42 -1.46
N TYR A 92 -12.66 -3.93 -1.06
CA TYR A 92 -12.36 -3.56 0.32
C TYR A 92 -12.52 -2.05 0.51
N MET A 93 -13.69 -1.62 1.00
CA MET A 93 -14.06 -0.20 1.16
C MET A 93 -13.78 0.27 2.59
N ALA A 94 -12.57 0.77 2.82
CA ALA A 94 -12.14 1.35 4.10
C ALA A 94 -12.63 2.82 4.28
N GLY A 95 -13.91 3.07 4.02
CA GLY A 95 -14.52 4.41 3.99
C GLY A 95 -14.81 5.07 5.35
N ASN A 96 -14.09 4.73 6.43
CA ASN A 96 -14.21 5.44 7.71
C ASN A 96 -13.38 6.74 7.66
N ASN A 97 -13.68 7.57 6.67
CA ASN A 97 -13.01 8.82 6.36
C ASN A 97 -13.94 9.69 5.48
N ASN A 98 -13.42 10.79 4.93
CA ASN A 98 -14.20 11.71 4.09
C ASN A 98 -14.70 11.14 2.74
N LEU A 99 -14.34 9.91 2.37
CA LEU A 99 -14.93 9.22 1.21
C LEU A 99 -16.15 8.37 1.57
N SER A 100 -16.60 8.35 2.83
CA SER A 100 -17.73 7.51 3.31
C SER A 100 -18.96 7.50 2.39
N ASP A 101 -19.30 8.64 1.75
CA ASP A 101 -20.43 8.72 0.83
C ASP A 101 -20.16 8.10 -0.55
N ALA A 102 -18.91 8.14 -1.03
CA ALA A 102 -18.49 7.47 -2.26
C ALA A 102 -18.60 5.96 -2.12
N ALA A 103 -18.15 5.38 -1.00
CA ALA A 103 -18.37 3.95 -0.71
C ALA A 103 -19.86 3.55 -0.73
N GLY A 104 -20.76 4.48 -0.38
CA GLY A 104 -22.20 4.26 -0.53
C GLY A 104 -22.65 4.19 -1.99
N ARG A 105 -22.15 5.07 -2.85
CA ARG A 105 -22.47 5.10 -4.29
C ARG A 105 -21.92 3.86 -5.00
N ASP A 106 -20.69 3.47 -4.72
CA ASP A 106 -20.04 2.33 -5.37
C ASP A 106 -20.72 1.01 -5.03
N LEU A 107 -21.29 0.88 -3.82
CA LEU A 107 -22.16 -0.25 -3.48
C LEU A 107 -23.44 -0.27 -4.30
N GLU A 108 -24.04 0.89 -4.59
CA GLU A 108 -25.21 0.95 -5.47
C GLU A 108 -24.85 0.61 -6.92
N GLU A 109 -23.68 1.02 -7.40
CA GLU A 109 -23.16 0.62 -8.71
C GLU A 109 -23.01 -0.90 -8.83
N LEU A 110 -22.37 -1.53 -7.83
CA LEU A 110 -22.26 -2.98 -7.79
C LEU A 110 -23.65 -3.64 -7.85
N ARG A 111 -24.63 -3.15 -7.07
CA ARG A 111 -26.02 -3.67 -7.08
C ARG A 111 -26.75 -3.43 -8.39
N ALA A 112 -26.38 -2.40 -9.16
CA ALA A 112 -27.02 -2.06 -10.43
C ALA A 112 -26.69 -3.05 -11.55
N VAL A 113 -25.62 -3.84 -11.41
CA VAL A 113 -25.27 -4.88 -12.38
C VAL A 113 -26.41 -5.90 -12.52
N PRO A 114 -26.98 -6.13 -13.72
CA PRO A 114 -28.18 -6.96 -13.87
C PRO A 114 -28.00 -8.42 -13.50
N ALA A 115 -26.81 -8.99 -13.72
CA ALA A 115 -26.49 -10.38 -13.42
C ALA A 115 -24.97 -10.62 -13.32
N TYR A 116 -24.54 -11.37 -12.31
CA TYR A 116 -23.14 -11.81 -12.15
C TYR A 116 -22.90 -13.20 -12.77
N LYS A 117 -23.00 -13.32 -14.09
CA LYS A 117 -22.81 -14.63 -14.77
C LYS A 117 -21.36 -15.11 -14.61
N GLY A 118 -21.15 -16.19 -13.85
CA GLY A 118 -19.82 -16.75 -13.60
C GLY A 118 -18.96 -15.92 -12.63
N VAL A 119 -19.53 -14.87 -12.02
CA VAL A 119 -18.84 -13.95 -11.10
C VAL A 119 -19.56 -13.95 -9.76
N ARG A 120 -18.82 -13.83 -8.67
CA ARG A 120 -19.34 -13.50 -7.34
C ARG A 120 -18.75 -12.17 -6.91
N VAL A 121 -19.56 -11.31 -6.29
CA VAL A 121 -19.11 -10.00 -5.82
C VAL A 121 -19.22 -9.97 -4.30
N THR A 122 -18.12 -9.60 -3.64
CA THR A 122 -18.07 -9.48 -2.19
C THR A 122 -17.47 -8.14 -1.80
N ALA A 123 -17.93 -7.55 -0.70
CA ALA A 123 -17.41 -6.28 -0.21
C ALA A 123 -17.15 -6.31 1.30
N PHE A 124 -16.05 -5.70 1.72
CA PHE A 124 -15.90 -5.21 3.08
C PHE A 124 -16.29 -3.74 3.07
N VAL A 125 -17.10 -3.31 4.04
CA VAL A 125 -17.56 -1.93 4.12
C VAL A 125 -17.44 -1.46 5.56
N LYS A 126 -16.63 -0.42 5.78
CA LYS A 126 -16.67 0.39 7.00
C LYS A 126 -16.83 1.84 6.59
N ARG A 127 -18.01 2.41 6.85
CA ARG A 127 -18.31 3.83 6.58
C ARG A 127 -18.17 4.65 7.85
N GLN A 128 -18.02 5.96 7.69
CA GLN A 128 -18.13 6.90 8.81
C GLN A 128 -19.60 6.94 9.27
N ASP A 129 -19.95 6.15 10.29
CA ASP A 129 -21.26 6.18 10.94
C ASP A 129 -21.11 6.27 12.47
N ALA A 130 -22.18 6.68 13.16
CA ALA A 130 -22.16 6.89 14.60
C ALA A 130 -21.90 5.61 15.42
N GLN A 131 -22.01 4.43 14.80
CA GLN A 131 -21.80 3.13 15.43
C GLN A 131 -20.46 2.48 15.03
N GLY A 132 -19.71 3.06 14.09
CA GLY A 132 -18.46 2.53 13.55
C GLY A 132 -18.58 1.12 12.99
N ARG A 133 -19.74 0.74 12.43
CA ARG A 133 -20.01 -0.64 12.03
C ARG A 133 -19.24 -1.02 10.77
N ALA A 134 -18.52 -2.13 10.84
CA ALA A 134 -17.92 -2.78 9.68
C ALA A 134 -18.74 -4.03 9.30
N ARG A 135 -18.78 -4.34 8.00
CA ARG A 135 -19.59 -5.44 7.46
C ARG A 135 -18.81 -6.20 6.41
N HIS A 136 -19.02 -7.51 6.38
CA HIS A 136 -18.76 -8.33 5.21
C HIS A 136 -20.07 -8.51 4.44
N MET A 137 -19.99 -8.39 3.12
CA MET A 137 -21.16 -8.43 2.25
C MET A 137 -20.90 -9.32 1.04
N GLU A 138 -21.89 -10.12 0.67
CA GLU A 138 -22.00 -10.68 -0.67
C GLU A 138 -23.07 -9.89 -1.39
N ILE A 139 -22.67 -9.20 -2.45
CA ILE A 139 -23.54 -8.30 -3.19
C ILE A 139 -24.42 -9.11 -4.12
N SER A 140 -25.71 -8.80 -4.14
CA SER A 140 -26.68 -9.42 -5.03
C SER A 140 -26.92 -8.54 -6.27
N PRO A 141 -27.04 -9.12 -7.48
CA PRO A 141 -27.24 -8.34 -8.70
C PRO A 141 -28.69 -7.83 -8.81
N GLY A 142 -28.90 -6.80 -9.63
CA GLY A 142 -30.22 -6.29 -9.99
C GLY A 142 -31.02 -5.72 -8.81
N GLY A 143 -30.33 -5.22 -7.78
CA GLY A 143 -30.96 -4.65 -6.58
C GLY A 143 -31.64 -5.68 -5.66
N ALA A 144 -31.37 -6.98 -5.83
CA ALA A 144 -31.80 -7.98 -4.86
C ALA A 144 -31.10 -7.75 -3.50
N PRO A 145 -31.68 -8.21 -2.37
CA PRO A 145 -31.07 -8.03 -1.06
C PRO A 145 -29.70 -8.69 -0.96
N ASP A 146 -28.72 -7.96 -0.43
CA ASP A 146 -27.38 -8.48 -0.14
C ASP A 146 -27.41 -9.45 1.04
N LEU A 147 -26.44 -10.36 1.08
CA LEU A 147 -26.11 -11.03 2.33
C LEU A 147 -25.14 -10.14 3.11
N VAL A 148 -25.49 -9.84 4.36
CA VAL A 148 -24.70 -8.94 5.22
C VAL A 148 -24.35 -9.66 6.53
N GLU A 149 -23.06 -9.65 6.86
CA GLU A 149 -22.52 -10.09 8.15
C GLU A 149 -21.89 -8.88 8.85
N GLU A 150 -22.50 -8.43 9.95
CA GLU A 150 -21.93 -7.36 10.78
C GLU A 150 -20.75 -7.88 11.60
N LEU A 151 -19.66 -7.12 11.63
CA LEU A 151 -18.47 -7.44 12.41
C LEU A 151 -18.55 -6.84 13.82
N PRO A 152 -18.03 -7.55 14.84
CA PRO A 152 -17.99 -7.02 16.19
C PRO A 152 -17.05 -5.81 16.28
N ALA A 153 -17.58 -4.66 16.72
CA ALA A 153 -16.82 -3.43 16.89
C ALA A 153 -15.87 -3.47 18.12
N PRO A 154 -14.76 -2.69 18.12
CA PRO A 154 -14.28 -1.84 17.03
C PRO A 154 -13.50 -2.65 15.97
N VAL A 155 -13.68 -2.28 14.71
CA VAL A 155 -12.90 -2.81 13.58
C VAL A 155 -12.05 -1.68 13.03
N ASP A 156 -10.77 -1.94 12.80
CA ASP A 156 -9.84 -1.00 12.18
C ASP A 156 -9.68 -1.34 10.70
N SER A 157 -10.19 -0.48 9.81
CA SER A 157 -10.13 -0.75 8.37
C SER A 157 -8.76 -0.45 7.75
N GLY A 158 -7.87 0.24 8.47
CA GLY A 158 -6.47 0.43 8.07
C GLY A 158 -5.55 -0.71 8.48
N SER A 159 -6.02 -1.68 9.27
CA SER A 159 -5.20 -2.79 9.73
C SER A 159 -4.96 -3.85 8.64
N PRO A 160 -3.71 -4.32 8.45
CA PRO A 160 -3.39 -5.43 7.56
C PRO A 160 -4.25 -6.68 7.81
N GLN A 161 -4.50 -6.98 9.08
CA GLN A 161 -5.24 -8.19 9.46
C GLN A 161 -6.71 -8.11 9.07
N THR A 162 -7.30 -6.92 9.03
CA THR A 162 -8.70 -6.73 8.61
C THR A 162 -8.86 -7.08 7.14
N VAL A 163 -7.92 -6.67 6.27
CA VAL A 163 -7.93 -7.05 4.85
C VAL A 163 -7.81 -8.56 4.69
N VAL A 164 -6.84 -9.19 5.36
CA VAL A 164 -6.64 -10.66 5.30
C VAL A 164 -7.88 -11.41 5.78
N ASN A 165 -8.52 -10.94 6.86
CA ASN A 165 -9.74 -11.55 7.38
C ASN A 165 -10.91 -11.45 6.39
N PHE A 166 -11.06 -10.31 5.72
CA PHE A 166 -12.05 -10.13 4.67
C PHE A 166 -11.80 -11.07 3.49
N VAL A 167 -10.58 -11.14 2.96
CA VAL A 167 -10.25 -12.01 1.82
C VAL A 167 -10.51 -13.47 2.16
N ARG A 168 -10.10 -13.91 3.35
CA ARG A 168 -10.40 -15.28 3.84
C ARG A 168 -11.90 -15.54 3.96
N TRP A 169 -12.66 -14.54 4.43
CA TRP A 169 -14.11 -14.63 4.50
C TRP A 169 -14.72 -14.74 3.09
N ALA A 170 -14.31 -13.88 2.16
CA ALA A 170 -14.79 -13.85 0.79
C ALA A 170 -14.50 -15.17 0.06
N MET A 171 -13.28 -15.70 0.17
CA MET A 171 -12.91 -17.00 -0.41
C MET A 171 -13.74 -18.18 0.12
N ARG A 172 -14.11 -18.16 1.41
CA ARG A 172 -14.98 -19.19 1.99
C ARG A 172 -16.43 -19.04 1.52
N ARG A 173 -16.90 -17.80 1.40
CA ARG A 173 -18.29 -17.46 1.10
C ARG A 173 -18.61 -17.60 -0.39
N ALA A 174 -17.67 -17.17 -1.22
CA ALA A 174 -17.71 -17.14 -2.67
C ALA A 174 -16.40 -17.71 -3.22
N PRO A 175 -16.26 -19.04 -3.28
CA PRO A 175 -15.09 -19.64 -3.90
C PRO A 175 -15.17 -19.57 -5.42
N ALA A 176 -14.04 -19.26 -6.04
CA ALA A 176 -13.88 -19.15 -7.46
C ALA A 176 -12.56 -19.72 -7.98
N ARG A 177 -12.48 -19.87 -9.30
CA ARG A 177 -11.26 -20.25 -10.02
C ARG A 177 -10.25 -19.11 -10.09
N ARG A 178 -10.67 -17.85 -9.98
CA ARG A 178 -9.83 -16.64 -9.97
C ARG A 178 -10.34 -15.61 -8.98
N TYR A 179 -9.44 -14.78 -8.46
CA TYR A 179 -9.74 -13.79 -7.44
C TYR A 179 -9.17 -12.42 -7.80
N ALA A 180 -10.03 -11.41 -7.81
CA ALA A 180 -9.64 -10.00 -7.89
C ALA A 180 -9.89 -9.36 -6.53
N LEU A 181 -8.91 -8.61 -6.00
CA LEU A 181 -9.09 -7.75 -4.83
C LEU A 181 -8.90 -6.31 -5.26
N VAL A 182 -9.89 -5.46 -5.00
CA VAL A 182 -9.81 -4.01 -5.14
C VAL A 182 -9.73 -3.39 -3.75
N ILE A 183 -8.66 -2.68 -3.45
CA ILE A 183 -8.56 -1.86 -2.24
C ILE A 183 -9.00 -0.45 -2.60
N TRP A 184 -10.11 -0.03 -2.00
CA TRP A 184 -10.77 1.24 -2.26
C TRP A 184 -10.48 2.20 -1.11
N ASN A 185 -9.85 3.35 -1.40
CA ASN A 185 -9.63 4.44 -0.45
C ASN A 185 -8.92 5.65 -1.10
N HIS A 186 -8.43 6.57 -0.27
CA HIS A 186 -7.26 7.39 -0.58
C HIS A 186 -6.03 6.54 -0.89
N GLY A 187 -5.07 7.15 -1.58
CA GLY A 187 -3.74 6.60 -1.77
C GLY A 187 -2.68 7.70 -1.75
N GLY A 188 -1.46 7.31 -1.39
CA GLY A 188 -0.27 8.17 -1.38
C GLY A 188 0.91 7.56 -2.14
N GLY A 189 0.69 6.44 -2.82
CA GLY A 189 1.76 5.64 -3.41
C GLY A 189 2.67 5.03 -2.33
N TRP A 190 3.98 5.15 -2.53
CA TRP A 190 4.98 4.68 -1.55
C TRP A 190 5.41 5.77 -0.54
N ALA A 191 5.03 7.03 -0.78
CA ALA A 191 5.63 8.18 -0.10
C ALA A 191 5.47 8.10 1.43
N PRO A 192 6.57 8.26 2.20
CA PRO A 192 6.59 8.15 3.65
C PRO A 192 6.36 9.52 4.32
N ASP A 193 5.59 10.40 3.67
CA ASP A 193 5.46 11.83 4.00
C ASP A 193 5.20 12.10 5.48
N ASP A 194 4.59 11.13 6.16
CA ASP A 194 4.29 11.12 7.58
C ASP A 194 5.53 11.20 8.48
N LEU A 195 6.66 10.57 8.13
CA LEU A 195 7.81 10.48 9.05
C LEU A 195 8.85 11.58 8.83
N ASP A 196 9.00 12.10 7.61
CA ASP A 196 9.98 13.17 7.33
C ASP A 196 9.42 14.56 7.64
N GLN A 197 8.13 14.83 7.40
CA GLN A 197 7.51 16.06 7.90
C GLN A 197 7.51 16.09 9.43
N LEU A 198 7.17 14.98 10.08
CA LEU A 198 7.19 14.83 11.54
C LEU A 198 8.61 15.01 12.11
N TYR A 199 9.62 14.35 11.54
CA TYR A 199 11.02 14.50 11.99
C TYR A 199 11.56 15.93 11.81
N SER A 200 11.13 16.64 10.76
CA SER A 200 11.48 18.05 10.54
C SER A 200 10.82 19.00 11.56
N GLN A 201 9.61 18.67 12.03
CA GLN A 201 8.86 19.44 13.02
C GLN A 201 9.39 19.18 14.44
N VAL A 202 9.68 17.92 14.81
CA VAL A 202 10.28 17.52 16.09
C VAL A 202 11.66 18.15 16.32
N ARG A 203 12.49 18.29 15.27
CA ARG A 203 13.85 18.85 15.38
C ARG A 203 13.93 20.38 15.44
N GLY A 204 12.80 21.09 15.51
CA GLY A 204 12.78 22.50 15.87
C GLY A 204 13.57 23.41 14.92
N ARG A 205 13.13 23.52 13.66
CA ARG A 205 13.39 24.72 12.85
C ARG A 205 12.06 25.23 12.31
N ARG A 206 11.55 26.30 12.91
CA ARG A 206 10.53 27.15 12.30
C ARG A 206 11.03 27.59 10.92
N ALA A 207 10.65 26.87 9.87
CA ALA A 207 10.51 27.47 8.56
C ALA A 207 9.27 28.36 8.65
N LYS A 208 9.44 29.62 9.05
CA LYS A 208 8.39 30.62 8.81
C LYS A 208 8.27 30.76 7.30
N ARG A 209 7.19 30.22 6.75
CA ARG A 209 6.70 30.55 5.41
C ARG A 209 6.16 31.99 5.50
N ASP A 210 6.96 32.97 5.13
CA ASP A 210 6.41 34.29 4.80
C ASP A 210 5.83 34.18 3.38
N VAL A 211 4.51 34.30 3.30
CA VAL A 211 3.66 33.96 2.15
C VAL A 211 3.85 34.91 0.95
N GLU A 212 4.78 35.86 1.02
CA GLU A 212 4.82 36.99 0.08
C GLU A 212 6.15 37.24 -0.67
N SER A 213 7.24 36.48 -0.46
CA SER A 213 8.52 36.80 -1.17
C SER A 213 9.39 35.66 -1.72
N GLY A 214 9.01 34.39 -1.59
CA GLY A 214 9.55 33.32 -2.45
C GLY A 214 11.07 33.03 -2.43
N TYR A 215 11.83 33.39 -1.39
CA TYR A 215 13.25 33.00 -1.25
C TYR A 215 13.64 32.63 0.19
N VAL A 216 14.36 31.51 0.37
CA VAL A 216 14.89 31.05 1.68
C VAL A 216 16.37 31.40 1.81
N ARG A 217 16.75 32.23 2.79
CA ARG A 217 18.16 32.45 3.19
C ARG A 217 18.57 31.45 4.27
N ARG A 218 19.69 30.75 4.05
CA ARG A 218 20.32 29.84 5.05
C ARG A 218 21.01 30.62 6.19
N ALA A 219 20.94 30.07 7.41
CA ALA A 219 21.76 30.46 8.55
C ALA A 219 22.70 29.29 8.98
N PRO A 220 23.83 29.57 9.66
CA PRO A 220 25.10 28.87 9.45
C PRO A 220 25.33 27.61 10.31
N ARG A 221 26.34 26.82 9.91
CA ARG A 221 26.84 25.57 10.53
C ARG A 221 27.42 25.80 11.93
N ARG A 222 27.13 24.88 12.85
CA ARG A 222 28.01 24.49 13.98
C ARG A 222 27.94 22.98 14.23
N SER A 223 29.01 22.47 14.84
CA SER A 223 29.61 21.13 14.78
C SER A 223 28.99 20.05 15.67
N VAL A 224 29.28 18.81 15.26
CA VAL A 224 29.10 17.45 15.83
C VAL A 224 29.44 17.33 17.33
N ASP A 225 28.58 16.63 18.09
CA ASP A 225 28.97 15.61 19.06
C ASP A 225 27.83 14.56 19.24
N ASP A 226 28.22 13.30 19.35
CA ASP A 226 27.48 12.08 18.99
C ASP A 226 26.97 11.29 20.22
N GLY A 227 25.80 10.66 20.12
CA GLY A 227 25.37 9.59 21.05
C GLY A 227 23.86 9.33 21.10
N GLU A 228 23.41 8.13 20.73
CA GLU A 228 22.03 7.67 20.99
C GLU A 228 21.81 7.39 22.49
N PRO A 229 20.58 7.60 23.03
CA PRO A 229 20.28 7.34 24.43
C PRO A 229 20.37 5.84 24.78
N SER A 230 20.81 5.52 26.00
CA SER A 230 21.02 4.13 26.41
C SER A 230 19.71 3.39 26.70
N PHE A 231 19.68 2.07 26.46
CA PHE A 231 18.51 1.19 26.67
C PHE A 231 17.96 1.24 28.12
N SER A 232 18.80 1.52 29.11
CA SER A 232 18.39 1.67 30.51
C SER A 232 17.66 2.99 30.82
N GLU A 233 17.92 4.04 30.05
CA GLU A 233 17.21 5.32 30.17
C GLU A 233 15.85 5.26 29.47
N LEU A 234 15.77 4.56 28.33
CA LEU A 234 14.51 4.25 27.65
C LEU A 234 13.61 3.31 28.47
N SER A 235 14.18 2.33 29.19
CA SER A 235 13.41 1.43 30.06
C SER A 235 12.80 2.12 31.28
N ARG A 236 13.52 3.07 31.91
CA ARG A 236 12.96 3.82 33.08
C ARG A 236 11.83 4.77 32.70
N LEU A 237 11.78 5.24 31.45
CA LEU A 237 10.68 6.03 30.90
C LEU A 237 9.46 5.18 30.51
N ALA A 238 9.65 3.88 30.28
CA ALA A 238 8.59 2.94 29.91
C ALA A 238 7.78 2.38 31.10
N GLU A 239 8.18 2.66 32.34
CA GLU A 239 7.53 2.14 33.56
C GLU A 239 6.36 2.98 34.08
N THR A 240 6.03 4.11 33.43
CA THR A 240 4.80 4.86 33.74
C THR A 240 3.62 4.39 32.87
N PRO A 241 2.43 4.16 33.46
CA PRO A 241 1.26 3.62 32.76
C PRO A 241 0.78 4.46 31.55
N GLU A 242 1.15 5.75 31.47
CA GLU A 242 0.90 6.58 30.30
C GLU A 242 1.91 6.37 29.14
N VAL A 243 3.09 5.78 29.38
CA VAL A 243 4.14 5.54 28.37
C VAL A 243 4.22 4.08 27.92
N ALA A 244 3.68 3.13 28.69
CA ALA A 244 3.51 1.74 28.25
C ALA A 244 2.49 1.57 27.09
N LYS A 245 1.64 2.57 26.83
CA LYS A 245 0.81 2.69 25.61
C LYS A 245 1.60 3.07 24.36
N ALA A 246 2.91 3.18 24.48
CA ALA A 246 3.72 4.09 23.71
C ALA A 246 5.07 3.44 23.30
N LEU A 247 5.06 2.13 23.04
CA LEU A 247 6.05 1.49 22.14
C LEU A 247 5.59 1.41 20.67
N PHE A 248 4.68 2.32 20.30
CA PHE A 248 4.69 3.04 19.02
C PHE A 248 4.29 4.51 19.26
N SER A 249 5.04 5.23 20.11
CA SER A 249 4.65 6.54 20.68
C SER A 249 4.87 7.78 19.83
N THR A 250 5.68 7.73 18.79
CA THR A 250 6.16 8.96 18.15
C THR A 250 5.21 9.52 17.10
N SER A 251 4.32 8.72 16.52
CA SER A 251 3.24 9.25 15.67
C SER A 251 2.17 9.95 16.52
N LEU A 252 1.87 9.42 17.70
CA LEU A 252 0.58 9.67 18.35
C LEU A 252 0.40 11.05 19.01
N ARG A 253 1.44 11.82 19.39
CA ARG A 253 1.23 13.12 20.07
C ARG A 253 1.37 14.36 19.18
N GLU A 254 1.99 14.24 18.01
CA GLU A 254 1.99 15.30 16.99
C GLU A 254 0.87 15.11 15.96
N VAL A 255 0.47 13.85 15.68
CA VAL A 255 -0.77 13.51 14.94
C VAL A 255 -2.02 14.10 15.62
N LEU A 256 -2.04 14.18 16.95
CA LEU A 256 -3.19 14.72 17.70
C LEU A 256 -3.34 16.25 17.66
N ALA A 257 -2.56 16.98 16.86
CA ALA A 257 -2.66 18.45 16.78
C ALA A 257 -2.65 19.05 15.36
N LEU A 258 -2.64 18.25 14.29
CA LEU A 258 -2.59 18.79 12.92
C LEU A 258 -4.00 19.09 12.38
N PRO A 259 -4.33 20.37 12.09
CA PRO A 259 -5.55 20.72 11.39
C PRO A 259 -5.28 20.61 9.87
N GLY A 260 -5.79 19.55 9.24
CA GLY A 260 -5.97 19.47 7.79
C GLY A 260 -5.29 18.29 7.07
N GLY A 261 -6.03 17.19 6.87
CA GLY A 261 -6.24 16.51 5.59
C GLY A 261 -5.08 16.06 4.68
N GLY A 262 -3.85 15.85 5.15
CA GLY A 262 -2.70 15.64 4.26
C GLY A 262 -2.07 14.24 4.17
N GLN A 263 -2.55 13.21 4.86
CA GLN A 263 -1.71 12.05 5.22
C GLN A 263 -2.45 10.72 5.08
N ARG A 264 -2.28 10.01 3.95
CA ARG A 264 -2.89 8.67 3.72
C ARG A 264 -2.04 7.85 2.76
N ALA A 265 -1.51 6.71 3.21
CA ALA A 265 -1.14 5.61 2.31
C ALA A 265 -2.44 4.96 1.77
N ILE A 266 -2.53 3.65 1.56
CA ILE A 266 -3.81 3.05 1.10
C ILE A 266 -4.69 2.61 2.28
N ALA A 267 -6.01 2.52 2.11
CA ALA A 267 -6.95 2.02 3.12
C ALA A 267 -7.01 2.79 4.45
N SER A 268 -6.90 4.12 4.42
CA SER A 268 -6.95 4.97 5.62
C SER A 268 -8.26 4.89 6.41
N ASP A 269 -8.14 4.87 7.73
CA ASP A 269 -9.23 4.90 8.71
C ASP A 269 -9.04 6.08 9.67
N ASP A 270 -9.87 7.11 9.55
CA ASP A 270 -9.76 8.34 10.37
C ASP A 270 -10.11 8.09 11.84
N GLY A 271 -10.81 7.00 12.15
CA GLY A 271 -11.15 6.64 13.53
C GLY A 271 -9.96 6.06 14.30
N THR A 272 -9.09 5.33 13.63
CA THR A 272 -7.87 4.72 14.21
C THR A 272 -6.59 5.46 13.84
N LEU A 273 -6.66 6.30 12.79
CA LEU A 273 -5.54 6.97 12.13
C LEU A 273 -4.54 5.98 11.52
N HIS A 274 -4.99 4.75 11.24
CA HIS A 274 -4.20 3.74 10.56
C HIS A 274 -4.46 3.79 9.06
N SER A 275 -3.42 3.50 8.29
CA SER A 275 -3.47 3.23 6.85
C SER A 275 -2.42 2.16 6.55
N LEU A 276 -2.58 1.44 5.44
CA LEU A 276 -1.64 0.43 4.99
C LEU A 276 -0.50 1.10 4.24
N ASP A 277 0.70 1.06 4.81
CA ASP A 277 1.91 1.42 4.07
C ASP A 277 2.25 0.36 2.99
N THR A 278 3.21 0.67 2.11
CA THR A 278 3.58 -0.24 1.01
C THR A 278 4.13 -1.58 1.49
N ILE A 279 4.86 -1.61 2.61
CA ILE A 279 5.42 -2.84 3.19
C ILE A 279 4.32 -3.67 3.83
N GLU A 280 3.37 -3.02 4.51
CA GLU A 280 2.17 -3.66 5.05
C GLU A 280 1.29 -4.23 3.93
N LEU A 281 1.08 -3.51 2.83
CA LEU A 281 0.38 -4.02 1.65
C LEU A 281 1.08 -5.26 1.09
N ALA A 282 2.41 -5.23 0.95
CA ALA A 282 3.20 -6.40 0.52
C ALA A 282 3.01 -7.61 1.45
N ASN A 283 2.95 -7.37 2.76
CA ASN A 283 2.68 -8.43 3.74
C ASN A 283 1.24 -8.97 3.67
N VAL A 284 0.25 -8.12 3.37
CA VAL A 284 -1.13 -8.55 3.14
C VAL A 284 -1.21 -9.47 1.93
N VAL A 285 -0.68 -9.05 0.77
CA VAL A 285 -0.74 -9.87 -0.44
C VAL A 285 0.09 -11.15 -0.33
N ARG A 286 1.20 -11.13 0.42
CA ARG A 286 1.97 -12.34 0.75
C ARG A 286 1.15 -13.36 1.54
N GLN A 287 0.38 -12.89 2.53
CA GLN A 287 -0.52 -13.78 3.29
C GLN A 287 -1.63 -14.33 2.39
N ILE A 288 -2.22 -13.49 1.54
CA ILE A 288 -3.24 -13.91 0.58
C ILE A 288 -2.68 -14.96 -0.40
N HIS A 289 -1.47 -14.77 -0.93
CA HIS A 289 -0.79 -15.77 -1.74
C HIS A 289 -0.68 -17.09 -0.95
N SER A 290 -0.17 -17.06 0.28
CA SER A 290 -0.05 -18.25 1.12
C SER A 290 -1.39 -18.96 1.34
N ASP A 291 -2.48 -18.21 1.55
CA ASP A 291 -3.82 -18.77 1.74
C ASP A 291 -4.40 -19.37 0.45
N LEU A 292 -4.09 -18.78 -0.72
CA LEU A 292 -4.49 -19.27 -2.04
C LEU A 292 -3.63 -20.43 -2.54
N GLY A 293 -2.39 -20.54 -2.06
CA GLY A 293 -1.36 -21.44 -2.60
C GLY A 293 -0.80 -21.01 -3.97
N ARG A 294 -1.09 -19.78 -4.40
CA ARG A 294 -0.65 -19.17 -5.67
C ARG A 294 -0.83 -17.64 -5.61
N PRO A 295 -0.22 -16.87 -6.52
CA PRO A 295 -0.44 -15.44 -6.62
C PRO A 295 -1.93 -15.08 -6.79
N LEU A 296 -2.34 -13.94 -6.24
CA LEU A 296 -3.65 -13.34 -6.49
C LEU A 296 -3.77 -12.97 -7.97
N ASP A 297 -4.88 -13.29 -8.65
CA ASP A 297 -4.99 -13.06 -10.10
C ASP A 297 -4.94 -11.57 -10.48
N LEU A 298 -5.59 -10.70 -9.68
CA LEU A 298 -5.54 -9.26 -9.87
C LEU A 298 -5.63 -8.50 -8.53
N LEU A 299 -4.74 -7.53 -8.33
CA LEU A 299 -4.87 -6.49 -7.31
C LEU A 299 -5.21 -5.15 -7.97
N GLY A 300 -6.40 -4.63 -7.70
CA GLY A 300 -6.80 -3.27 -8.06
C GLY A 300 -6.62 -2.33 -6.88
N MET A 301 -6.20 -1.10 -7.16
CA MET A 301 -6.13 -0.03 -6.18
C MET A 301 -6.93 1.15 -6.74
N ASP A 302 -8.17 1.26 -6.29
CA ASP A 302 -9.07 2.41 -6.53
C ASP A 302 -8.69 3.46 -5.47
N ALA A 303 -7.51 4.03 -5.72
CA ALA A 303 -6.77 4.93 -4.85
C ALA A 303 -5.67 5.69 -5.63
N CYS A 304 -5.45 6.94 -5.23
CA CYS A 304 -4.47 7.84 -5.81
C CYS A 304 -3.02 7.30 -5.77
N LEU A 305 -2.24 7.59 -6.81
CA LEU A 305 -0.77 7.43 -6.83
C LEU A 305 -0.25 5.99 -6.65
N MET A 306 -1.11 4.98 -6.80
CA MET A 306 -0.77 3.59 -6.55
C MET A 306 -0.08 2.90 -7.73
N SER A 307 0.00 3.55 -8.90
CA SER A 307 0.84 3.11 -10.04
C SER A 307 2.29 3.60 -9.94
N GLY A 308 2.88 3.38 -8.76
CA GLY A 308 4.31 3.58 -8.52
C GLY A 308 5.09 2.30 -8.76
N LEU A 309 6.27 2.39 -9.37
CA LEU A 309 7.19 1.27 -9.54
C LEU A 309 7.56 0.66 -8.19
N GLU A 310 7.72 1.50 -7.16
CA GLU A 310 7.97 1.07 -5.78
C GLU A 310 6.88 0.11 -5.27
N VAL A 311 5.61 0.50 -5.43
CA VAL A 311 4.46 -0.30 -4.99
C VAL A 311 4.42 -1.61 -5.77
N CYS A 312 4.50 -1.53 -7.10
CA CYS A 312 4.45 -2.69 -7.98
C CYS A 312 5.59 -3.68 -7.67
N TYR A 313 6.81 -3.17 -7.46
CA TYR A 313 7.97 -3.98 -7.14
C TYR A 313 7.82 -4.67 -5.78
N GLU A 314 7.27 -3.99 -4.78
CA GLU A 314 7.06 -4.56 -3.45
C GLU A 314 6.06 -5.71 -3.42
N ILE A 315 5.06 -5.72 -4.29
CA ILE A 315 4.02 -6.77 -4.30
C ILE A 315 4.26 -7.87 -5.33
N ARG A 316 5.28 -7.72 -6.18
CA ARG A 316 5.45 -8.45 -7.45
C ARG A 316 5.37 -9.98 -7.37
N GLU A 317 5.82 -10.57 -6.27
CA GLU A 317 5.89 -12.03 -6.10
C GLU A 317 4.54 -12.67 -5.70
N HIS A 318 3.53 -11.84 -5.42
CA HIS A 318 2.29 -12.28 -4.79
C HIS A 318 1.02 -11.96 -5.57
N VAL A 319 1.16 -11.26 -6.70
CA VAL A 319 0.05 -10.83 -7.57
C VAL A 319 0.38 -11.13 -9.03
N GLY A 320 -0.65 -11.40 -9.83
CA GLY A 320 -0.55 -11.60 -11.28
C GLY A 320 -0.60 -10.26 -11.99
N ALA A 321 -1.79 -9.63 -12.02
CA ALA A 321 -1.98 -8.29 -12.54
C ALA A 321 -2.15 -7.25 -11.42
N VAL A 322 -1.71 -6.02 -11.67
CA VAL A 322 -1.88 -4.86 -10.78
C VAL A 322 -2.51 -3.73 -11.56
N VAL A 323 -3.50 -3.04 -10.99
CA VAL A 323 -4.14 -1.87 -11.59
C VAL A 323 -4.10 -0.69 -10.62
N GLY A 324 -3.68 0.47 -11.09
CA GLY A 324 -3.67 1.71 -10.31
C GLY A 324 -3.37 2.96 -11.14
N SER A 325 -3.55 4.13 -10.52
CA SER A 325 -3.31 5.45 -11.14
C SER A 325 -1.96 6.04 -10.75
N GLU A 326 -1.28 6.72 -11.68
CA GLU A 326 -0.11 7.54 -11.36
C GLU A 326 -0.51 8.88 -10.73
N GLU A 327 -1.73 9.35 -10.99
CA GLU A 327 -2.30 10.61 -10.56
C GLU A 327 -3.29 10.42 -9.38
N THR A 328 -3.69 11.52 -8.76
CA THR A 328 -4.88 11.55 -7.90
C THR A 328 -6.14 11.15 -8.66
N GLU A 329 -6.97 10.31 -8.07
CA GLU A 329 -8.25 9.88 -8.64
C GLU A 329 -9.41 10.77 -8.16
N PRO A 330 -10.42 11.04 -9.01
CA PRO A 330 -11.63 11.74 -8.59
C PRO A 330 -12.41 10.94 -7.52
N ASN A 331 -13.23 11.62 -6.73
CA ASN A 331 -13.97 11.01 -5.62
C ASN A 331 -14.99 9.95 -6.06
N GLU A 332 -15.37 9.95 -7.35
CA GLU A 332 -16.25 8.96 -7.96
C GLU A 332 -15.56 7.59 -8.13
N GLY A 333 -14.23 7.53 -8.22
CA GLY A 333 -13.49 6.27 -8.31
C GLY A 333 -13.81 5.44 -9.55
N TRP A 334 -13.76 4.12 -9.40
CA TRP A 334 -13.98 3.20 -10.51
C TRP A 334 -15.45 3.03 -10.89
N PRO A 335 -15.80 2.94 -12.19
CA PRO A 335 -17.16 2.66 -12.65
C PRO A 335 -17.49 1.16 -12.47
N TYR A 336 -17.90 0.78 -11.26
CA TYR A 336 -18.04 -0.63 -10.87
C TYR A 336 -19.13 -1.34 -11.67
N THR A 337 -20.20 -0.62 -12.05
CA THR A 337 -21.28 -1.19 -12.86
C THR A 337 -20.74 -1.69 -14.20
N GLU A 338 -19.95 -0.87 -14.90
CA GLU A 338 -19.38 -1.14 -16.21
C GLU A 338 -18.33 -2.25 -16.13
N ILE A 339 -17.40 -2.16 -15.17
CA ILE A 339 -16.32 -3.13 -14.98
C ILE A 339 -16.87 -4.53 -14.70
N VAL A 340 -17.77 -4.65 -13.72
CA VAL A 340 -18.31 -5.96 -13.33
C VAL A 340 -19.27 -6.50 -14.39
N SER A 341 -19.99 -5.63 -15.11
CA SER A 341 -20.80 -6.04 -16.26
C SER A 341 -19.94 -6.59 -17.40
N ALA A 342 -18.80 -5.96 -17.70
CA ALA A 342 -17.84 -6.45 -18.70
C ALA A 342 -17.27 -7.81 -18.30
N LEU A 343 -16.87 -7.98 -17.03
CA LEU A 343 -16.39 -9.27 -16.51
C LEU A 343 -17.48 -10.35 -16.54
N ALA A 344 -18.73 -10.02 -16.19
CA ALA A 344 -19.85 -10.95 -16.25
C ALA A 344 -20.27 -11.30 -17.69
N ALA A 345 -19.92 -10.48 -18.68
CA ALA A 345 -20.14 -10.78 -20.09
C ALA A 345 -19.19 -11.88 -20.62
N ASP A 346 -17.95 -11.91 -20.15
CA ASP A 346 -17.01 -13.02 -20.38
C ASP A 346 -16.14 -13.32 -19.16
N ALA A 347 -16.64 -14.16 -18.25
CA ALA A 347 -15.91 -14.51 -17.03
C ALA A 347 -14.70 -15.45 -17.27
N ARG A 348 -14.44 -15.88 -18.52
CA ARG A 348 -13.31 -16.78 -18.83
C ARG A 348 -11.98 -16.04 -18.91
N VAL A 349 -12.02 -14.71 -19.03
CA VAL A 349 -10.86 -13.82 -19.09
C VAL A 349 -9.91 -14.04 -17.91
N ASP A 350 -8.62 -13.85 -18.15
CA ASP A 350 -7.60 -13.91 -17.10
C ASP A 350 -7.40 -12.54 -16.44
N GLY A 351 -6.51 -12.47 -15.44
CA GLY A 351 -6.24 -11.24 -14.71
C GLY A 351 -5.67 -10.12 -15.58
N ARG A 352 -4.93 -10.44 -16.65
CA ARG A 352 -4.38 -9.41 -17.55
C ARG A 352 -5.51 -8.72 -18.31
N GLU A 353 -6.39 -9.52 -18.87
CA GLU A 353 -7.52 -9.02 -19.65
C GLU A 353 -8.53 -8.27 -18.78
N LEU A 354 -8.79 -8.74 -17.55
CA LEU A 354 -9.57 -7.97 -16.57
C LEU A 354 -8.89 -6.62 -16.24
N GLY A 355 -7.57 -6.60 -16.06
CA GLY A 355 -6.82 -5.35 -15.83
C GLY A 355 -6.98 -4.35 -16.98
N ARG A 356 -6.88 -4.82 -18.23
CA ARG A 356 -7.14 -4.00 -19.43
C ARG A 356 -8.56 -3.43 -19.42
N MET A 357 -9.56 -4.27 -19.16
CA MET A 357 -10.97 -3.84 -19.09
C MET A 357 -11.21 -2.76 -18.04
N ILE A 358 -10.60 -2.89 -16.85
CA ILE A 358 -10.69 -1.88 -15.79
C ILE A 358 -10.15 -0.53 -16.26
N VAL A 359 -8.95 -0.52 -16.84
CA VAL A 359 -8.31 0.70 -17.35
C VAL A 359 -9.19 1.38 -18.40
N GLU A 360 -9.71 0.60 -19.36
CA GLU A 360 -10.53 1.12 -20.45
C GLU A 360 -11.86 1.70 -19.96
N GLU A 361 -12.59 0.99 -19.10
CA GLU A 361 -13.88 1.46 -18.59
C GLU A 361 -13.69 2.67 -17.66
N TYR A 362 -12.64 2.68 -16.83
CA TYR A 362 -12.32 3.84 -15.97
C TYR A 362 -12.06 5.10 -16.80
N VAL A 363 -11.12 5.07 -17.75
CA VAL A 363 -10.84 6.30 -18.53
C VAL A 363 -12.06 6.68 -19.39
N LYS A 364 -12.82 5.71 -19.88
CA LYS A 364 -14.05 5.96 -20.63
C LYS A 364 -15.12 6.67 -19.80
N SER A 365 -15.28 6.36 -18.51
CA SER A 365 -16.29 7.01 -17.66
C SER A 365 -16.02 8.51 -17.47
N TYR A 366 -14.76 8.93 -17.53
CA TYR A 366 -14.37 10.33 -17.39
C TYR A 366 -14.31 11.13 -18.71
N ARG A 367 -14.52 10.50 -19.88
CA ARG A 367 -14.43 11.16 -21.21
C ARG A 367 -15.33 12.37 -21.43
N SER A 368 -16.45 12.43 -20.73
CA SER A 368 -17.38 13.55 -20.80
C SER A 368 -17.13 14.62 -19.73
N THR A 369 -16.07 14.49 -18.93
CA THR A 369 -15.74 15.39 -17.83
C THR A 369 -14.48 16.21 -18.15
N ASP A 370 -14.20 17.23 -17.33
CA ASP A 370 -12.95 17.99 -17.34
C ASP A 370 -11.87 17.39 -16.42
N GLN A 371 -12.15 16.24 -15.81
CA GLN A 371 -11.23 15.58 -14.89
C GLN A 371 -10.00 15.07 -15.64
N THR A 372 -8.85 15.26 -15.02
CA THR A 372 -7.58 14.66 -15.44
C THR A 372 -7.44 13.33 -14.73
N VAL A 373 -7.29 12.23 -15.49
CA VAL A 373 -7.19 10.88 -14.93
C VAL A 373 -6.13 10.07 -15.65
N THR A 374 -5.51 9.14 -14.93
CA THR A 374 -4.58 8.13 -15.45
C THR A 374 -4.98 6.77 -14.89
N GLN A 375 -4.79 5.70 -15.65
CA GLN A 375 -4.98 4.35 -15.14
C GLN A 375 -4.09 3.38 -15.92
N CYS A 376 -3.47 2.46 -15.20
CA CYS A 376 -2.52 1.53 -15.77
C CYS A 376 -2.70 0.13 -15.20
N ALA A 377 -2.62 -0.87 -16.06
CA ALA A 377 -2.56 -2.28 -15.71
C ALA A 377 -1.18 -2.84 -16.06
N VAL A 378 -0.53 -3.49 -15.10
CA VAL A 378 0.76 -4.17 -15.28
C VAL A 378 0.67 -5.65 -14.90
N ASP A 379 1.47 -6.49 -15.56
CA ASP A 379 1.65 -7.91 -15.26
C ASP A 379 2.89 -8.08 -14.39
N ALA A 380 2.69 -8.17 -13.08
CA ALA A 380 3.75 -8.33 -12.09
C ALA A 380 4.61 -9.58 -12.33
N THR A 381 4.08 -10.62 -13.00
CA THR A 381 4.85 -11.83 -13.33
C THR A 381 5.94 -11.58 -14.39
N ARG A 382 5.86 -10.45 -15.10
CA ARG A 382 6.81 -10.03 -16.15
C ARG A 382 7.69 -8.86 -15.76
N ILE A 383 7.66 -8.47 -14.49
CA ILE A 383 8.42 -7.31 -14.02
C ILE A 383 9.93 -7.47 -14.19
N GLU A 384 10.46 -8.70 -14.19
CA GLU A 384 11.91 -8.93 -14.29
C GLU A 384 12.54 -8.37 -15.57
N GLU A 385 11.85 -8.46 -16.71
CA GLU A 385 12.35 -7.90 -17.97
C GLU A 385 12.41 -6.38 -17.91
N PHE A 386 11.36 -5.77 -17.37
CA PHE A 386 11.32 -4.33 -17.15
C PHE A 386 12.43 -3.88 -16.20
N MET A 387 12.68 -4.62 -15.12
CA MET A 387 13.65 -4.25 -14.11
C MET A 387 15.10 -4.35 -14.59
N ARG A 388 15.42 -5.26 -15.51
CA ARG A 388 16.76 -5.32 -16.14
C ARG A 388 17.06 -4.05 -16.94
N GLU A 389 16.09 -3.56 -17.71
CA GLU A 389 16.25 -2.33 -18.48
C GLU A 389 16.18 -1.09 -17.57
N PHE A 390 15.37 -1.11 -16.50
CA PHE A 390 15.33 -0.06 -15.49
C PHE A 390 16.66 0.08 -14.72
N GLU A 391 17.32 -1.03 -14.38
CA GLU A 391 18.64 -1.02 -13.76
C GLU A 391 19.69 -0.45 -14.73
N SER A 392 19.63 -0.84 -16.01
CA SER A 392 20.48 -0.27 -17.06
C SER A 392 20.26 1.25 -17.22
N LEU A 393 19.00 1.69 -17.13
CA LEU A 393 18.63 3.12 -17.17
C LEU A 393 19.24 3.85 -15.98
N THR A 394 19.14 3.24 -14.80
CA THR A 394 19.67 3.76 -13.54
C THR A 394 21.18 3.96 -13.61
N ASP A 395 21.93 2.95 -14.06
CA ASP A 395 23.38 3.05 -14.21
C ASP A 395 23.78 4.08 -15.27
N GLY A 396 23.05 4.14 -16.39
CA GLY A 396 23.24 5.17 -17.41
C GLY A 396 22.98 6.58 -16.86
N LEU A 397 21.94 6.77 -16.05
CA LEU A 397 21.64 8.04 -15.39
C LEU A 397 22.76 8.45 -14.42
N ARG A 398 23.31 7.51 -13.63
CA ARG A 398 24.46 7.78 -12.75
C ARG A 398 25.68 8.25 -13.55
N GLN A 399 25.97 7.58 -14.66
CA GLN A 399 27.04 8.00 -15.56
C GLN A 399 26.76 9.40 -16.13
N GLN A 400 25.53 9.67 -16.57
CA GLN A 400 25.11 10.97 -17.08
C GLN A 400 25.25 12.08 -16.02
N VAL A 401 24.95 11.82 -14.75
CA VAL A 401 25.17 12.79 -13.66
C VAL A 401 26.65 13.18 -13.56
N ARG A 402 27.56 12.20 -13.70
CA ARG A 402 29.01 12.41 -13.63
C ARG A 402 29.56 13.14 -14.86
N LEU A 403 29.04 12.83 -16.05
CA LEU A 403 29.45 13.44 -17.31
C LEU A 403 28.85 14.84 -17.52
N ASN A 404 27.53 14.94 -17.40
CA ASN A 404 26.76 16.16 -17.67
C ASN A 404 25.41 16.14 -16.92
N ARG A 405 25.45 16.49 -15.63
CA ARG A 405 24.28 16.68 -14.77
C ARG A 405 23.19 17.58 -15.36
N SER A 406 23.54 18.54 -16.23
CA SER A 406 22.55 19.48 -16.79
C SER A 406 21.51 18.81 -17.69
N VAL A 407 21.82 17.62 -18.23
CA VAL A 407 20.86 16.77 -18.94
C VAL A 407 19.84 16.22 -17.95
N VAL A 408 20.30 15.65 -16.84
CA VAL A 408 19.42 15.12 -15.79
C VAL A 408 18.57 16.22 -15.16
N ASP A 409 19.13 17.42 -14.92
CA ASP A 409 18.36 18.59 -14.47
C ASP A 409 17.25 18.96 -15.49
N SER A 410 17.57 18.91 -16.79
CA SER A 410 16.63 19.22 -17.88
C SER A 410 15.52 18.18 -17.96
N VAL A 411 15.87 16.90 -18.01
CA VAL A 411 14.95 15.76 -18.06
C VAL A 411 14.03 15.75 -16.85
N GLN A 412 14.57 15.93 -15.63
CA GLN A 412 13.77 15.99 -14.41
C GLN A 412 12.72 17.12 -14.46
N SER A 413 13.05 18.24 -15.11
CA SER A 413 12.18 19.41 -15.19
C SER A 413 11.03 19.29 -16.18
N VAL A 414 11.20 18.47 -17.24
CA VAL A 414 10.22 18.32 -18.34
C VAL A 414 9.42 17.03 -18.26
N ALA A 415 9.89 16.00 -17.55
CA ALA A 415 9.11 14.78 -17.33
C ALA A 415 7.79 15.10 -16.63
N THR A 416 6.73 14.36 -16.97
CA THR A 416 5.44 14.47 -16.28
C THR A 416 5.61 14.05 -14.83
N ARG A 417 4.97 14.79 -13.92
CA ARG A 417 5.16 14.60 -12.47
C ARG A 417 3.83 14.56 -11.73
N PHE A 418 3.79 13.69 -10.74
CA PHE A 418 2.65 13.47 -9.87
C PHE A 418 3.01 13.73 -8.42
N HIS A 419 2.00 13.60 -7.55
CA HIS A 419 2.04 14.04 -6.16
C HIS A 419 2.12 15.57 -6.00
N VAL A 420 1.62 16.08 -4.87
CA VAL A 420 1.54 17.54 -4.61
C VAL A 420 2.89 18.23 -4.55
N ASP A 421 3.93 17.51 -4.13
CA ASP A 421 5.32 17.97 -4.09
C ASP A 421 6.11 17.69 -5.39
N ARG A 422 5.43 17.10 -6.38
CA ARG A 422 6.02 16.65 -7.64
C ARG A 422 7.15 15.64 -7.41
N SER A 423 7.08 14.77 -6.41
CA SER A 423 8.15 13.80 -6.12
C SER A 423 8.17 12.60 -7.05
N LEU A 424 7.03 12.24 -7.64
CA LEU A 424 6.90 11.10 -8.55
C LEU A 424 7.07 11.58 -10.00
N ALA A 425 7.93 10.90 -10.76
CA ALA A 425 8.16 11.18 -12.17
C ALA A 425 7.68 10.00 -13.02
N ASP A 426 6.90 10.29 -14.06
CA ASP A 426 6.50 9.30 -15.07
C ASP A 426 7.74 8.79 -15.82
N LEU A 427 7.90 7.47 -15.88
CA LEU A 427 9.09 6.84 -16.45
C LEU A 427 9.14 6.98 -17.98
N ARG A 428 7.99 7.02 -18.65
CA ARG A 428 7.93 7.12 -20.11
C ARG A 428 8.37 8.49 -20.60
N THR A 429 7.81 9.56 -20.06
CA THR A 429 8.18 10.95 -20.40
C THR A 429 9.60 11.26 -19.98
N LEU A 430 10.09 10.67 -18.89
CA LEU A 430 11.52 10.73 -18.53
C LEU A 430 12.39 10.10 -19.62
N CYS A 431 12.04 8.91 -20.12
CA CYS A 431 12.76 8.26 -21.22
C CYS A 431 12.67 9.05 -22.53
N LEU A 432 11.49 9.56 -22.89
CA LEU A 432 11.30 10.42 -24.07
C LEU A 432 12.19 11.67 -24.01
N ALA A 433 12.28 12.30 -22.84
CA ALA A 433 13.12 13.48 -22.64
C ALA A 433 14.62 13.15 -22.75
N LEU A 434 15.06 11.98 -22.28
CA LEU A 434 16.43 11.51 -22.45
C LEU A 434 16.79 11.30 -23.93
N VAL A 435 15.91 10.66 -24.69
CA VAL A 435 16.09 10.41 -26.13
C VAL A 435 16.10 11.71 -26.93
N ALA A 436 15.26 12.68 -26.55
CA ALA A 436 15.16 13.96 -27.24
C ALA A 436 16.36 14.91 -26.99
N ASP A 437 17.03 14.78 -25.84
CA ASP A 437 18.17 15.65 -25.50
C ASP A 437 19.46 15.15 -26.17
N THR A 438 19.95 15.89 -27.17
CA THR A 438 21.17 15.56 -27.93
C THR A 438 22.46 15.53 -27.10
N ARG A 439 22.41 15.99 -25.85
CA ARG A 439 23.53 15.95 -24.90
C ARG A 439 23.54 14.68 -24.04
N THR A 440 22.50 13.85 -24.14
CA THR A 440 22.41 12.54 -23.46
C THR A 440 23.47 11.60 -24.03
N ASP A 441 24.13 10.84 -23.16
CA ASP A 441 25.06 9.79 -23.58
C ASP A 441 24.35 8.81 -24.53
N PRO A 442 24.94 8.45 -25.68
CA PRO A 442 24.28 7.57 -26.66
C PRO A 442 23.87 6.19 -26.10
N THR A 443 24.62 5.67 -25.12
CA THR A 443 24.28 4.42 -24.44
C THR A 443 23.02 4.59 -23.60
N LEU A 444 22.95 5.69 -22.83
CA LEU A 444 21.76 6.02 -22.04
C LEU A 444 20.53 6.28 -22.92
N ALA A 445 20.70 7.00 -24.03
CA ALA A 445 19.62 7.21 -25.00
C ALA A 445 19.11 5.86 -25.57
N SER A 446 20.01 4.95 -25.92
CA SER A 446 19.63 3.61 -26.38
C SER A 446 18.91 2.79 -25.32
N VAL A 447 19.26 2.92 -24.04
CA VAL A 447 18.55 2.25 -22.94
C VAL A 447 17.17 2.87 -22.73
N ALA A 448 17.05 4.19 -22.79
CA ALA A 448 15.76 4.88 -22.73
C ALA A 448 14.83 4.44 -23.88
N ASP A 449 15.34 4.29 -25.11
CA ASP A 449 14.58 3.74 -26.23
C ASP A 449 14.09 2.31 -25.98
N LYS A 450 14.90 1.46 -25.35
CA LYS A 450 14.47 0.09 -24.97
C LYS A 450 13.37 0.10 -23.92
N MET A 451 13.49 0.95 -22.89
CA MET A 451 12.44 1.14 -21.89
C MET A 451 11.11 1.58 -22.54
N LEU A 452 11.17 2.48 -23.53
CA LEU A 452 9.99 2.87 -24.32
C LEU A 452 9.41 1.70 -25.11
N ALA A 453 10.24 0.83 -25.67
CA ALA A 453 9.81 -0.34 -26.43
C ALA A 453 9.18 -1.46 -25.57
N LEU A 454 9.43 -1.47 -24.26
CA LEU A 454 8.78 -2.40 -23.31
C LEU A 454 7.30 -2.07 -23.04
N HIS A 455 6.82 -0.93 -23.53
CA HIS A 455 5.41 -0.57 -23.48
C HIS A 455 4.66 -1.32 -24.60
N GLY A 456 3.79 -2.26 -24.23
CA GLY A 456 2.94 -2.97 -25.18
C GLY A 456 2.26 -4.20 -24.58
N PRO A 457 1.12 -4.63 -25.16
CA PRO A 457 0.17 -5.55 -24.52
C PRO A 457 0.71 -6.96 -24.19
N GLY A 458 1.86 -7.35 -24.77
CA GLY A 458 2.54 -8.61 -24.48
C GLY A 458 3.62 -8.52 -23.38
N GLY A 459 3.97 -7.31 -22.95
CA GLY A 459 5.04 -7.03 -21.98
C GLY A 459 4.54 -6.95 -20.54
N PHE A 460 5.34 -6.27 -19.72
CA PHE A 460 5.04 -5.90 -18.34
C PHE A 460 3.86 -4.92 -18.27
N LEU A 461 3.81 -3.92 -19.14
CA LEU A 461 2.68 -3.01 -19.26
C LEU A 461 1.55 -3.68 -20.05
N ILE A 462 0.43 -4.01 -19.41
CA ILE A 462 -0.72 -4.61 -20.09
C ILE A 462 -1.46 -3.55 -20.89
N HIS A 463 -1.85 -2.46 -20.22
CA HIS A 463 -2.58 -1.36 -20.82
C HIS A 463 -2.42 -0.09 -20.00
N GLU A 464 -2.40 1.04 -20.68
CA GLU A 464 -2.34 2.36 -20.08
C GLU A 464 -3.34 3.24 -20.83
N ALA A 465 -4.08 4.04 -20.07
CA ALA A 465 -4.92 5.08 -20.63
C ALA A 465 -4.98 6.29 -19.70
N HIS A 466 -5.14 7.46 -20.30
CA HIS A 466 -5.22 8.73 -19.61
C HIS A 466 -6.12 9.73 -20.31
N GLN A 467 -6.46 10.79 -19.59
CA GLN A 467 -7.16 11.96 -20.11
C GLN A 467 -6.66 13.22 -19.41
N GLY A 468 -6.47 14.28 -20.20
CA GLY A 468 -6.16 15.62 -19.72
C GLY A 468 -4.78 16.09 -20.17
N GLU A 469 -4.65 17.39 -20.45
CA GLU A 469 -3.43 17.99 -21.01
C GLU A 469 -2.19 17.75 -20.12
N LYS A 470 -2.37 17.72 -18.79
CA LYS A 470 -1.29 17.50 -17.81
C LYS A 470 -0.61 16.13 -17.97
N VAL A 471 -1.38 15.12 -18.39
CA VAL A 471 -0.97 13.71 -18.39
C VAL A 471 -0.76 13.18 -19.81
N GLU A 472 -0.84 14.05 -20.81
CA GLU A 472 -0.61 13.70 -22.20
C GLU A 472 0.78 13.06 -22.37
N GLY A 473 0.81 11.84 -22.91
CA GLY A 473 2.05 11.13 -23.16
C GLY A 473 2.67 10.42 -21.94
N CYS A 474 1.98 10.39 -20.79
CA CYS A 474 2.40 9.52 -19.67
C CYS A 474 2.41 8.02 -20.08
N GLY A 475 3.05 7.20 -19.26
CA GLY A 475 3.31 5.78 -19.54
C GLY A 475 2.70 4.81 -18.55
N GLY A 476 1.98 5.30 -17.55
CA GLY A 476 1.25 4.48 -16.59
C GLY A 476 2.09 4.06 -15.39
N LEU A 477 3.38 4.38 -15.32
CA LEU A 477 4.25 4.04 -14.21
C LEU A 477 5.17 5.20 -13.81
N SER A 478 5.05 5.57 -12.55
CA SER A 478 5.88 6.59 -11.93
C SER A 478 6.96 5.99 -11.03
N ALA A 479 8.04 6.71 -10.81
CA ALA A 479 9.06 6.38 -9.81
C ALA A 479 9.44 7.61 -8.99
N TYR A 480 9.89 7.41 -7.76
CA TYR A 480 10.38 8.49 -6.91
C TYR A 480 11.62 9.15 -7.51
N PHE A 481 11.50 10.44 -7.81
CA PHE A 481 12.61 11.24 -8.27
C PHE A 481 12.48 12.70 -7.81
N PRO A 482 12.61 13.00 -6.51
CA PRO A 482 12.17 14.26 -5.92
C PRO A 482 12.87 15.49 -6.52
N MET A 483 12.10 16.58 -6.66
CA MET A 483 12.65 17.89 -7.05
C MET A 483 13.56 18.47 -5.95
N GLU A 484 13.28 18.13 -4.70
CA GLU A 484 14.14 18.46 -3.58
C GLU A 484 15.38 17.55 -3.56
N ARG A 485 16.49 18.10 -3.07
CA ARG A 485 17.75 17.34 -2.94
C ARG A 485 17.79 16.45 -1.69
N THR A 486 16.72 16.46 -0.89
CA THR A 486 16.60 15.60 0.27
C THR A 486 15.86 14.36 -0.15
N ILE A 487 16.50 13.21 0.01
CA ILE A 487 15.91 11.90 -0.25
C ILE A 487 15.36 11.41 1.08
N SER A 488 14.15 10.87 1.08
CA SER A 488 13.58 10.30 2.29
C SER A 488 14.47 9.18 2.83
N ARG A 489 14.78 9.22 4.13
CA ARG A 489 15.50 8.12 4.81
C ARG A 489 14.71 6.81 4.83
N HIS A 490 13.41 6.86 4.60
CA HIS A 490 12.57 5.67 4.60
C HIS A 490 12.55 4.96 3.25
N TYR A 491 13.01 5.62 2.18
CA TYR A 491 13.10 5.01 0.85
C TYR A 491 14.03 3.80 0.82
N GLU A 492 15.13 3.83 1.57
CA GLU A 492 16.11 2.72 1.67
C GLU A 492 15.51 1.42 2.24
N ARG A 493 14.31 1.49 2.84
CA ARG A 493 13.61 0.31 3.37
C ARG A 493 12.87 -0.47 2.30
N LEU A 494 12.62 0.13 1.14
CA LEU A 494 11.94 -0.53 0.04
C LEU A 494 12.88 -1.49 -0.70
N ARG A 495 12.34 -2.64 -1.11
CA ARG A 495 13.02 -3.61 -1.96
C ARG A 495 13.51 -3.00 -3.26
N LEU A 496 12.77 -2.06 -3.86
CA LEU A 496 13.25 -1.39 -5.07
C LEU A 496 14.57 -0.66 -4.82
N ALA A 497 14.70 0.03 -3.69
CA ALA A 497 15.92 0.71 -3.29
C ALA A 497 17.05 -0.26 -2.89
N GLN A 498 16.70 -1.42 -2.31
CA GLN A 498 17.69 -2.42 -1.87
C GLN A 498 18.22 -3.30 -3.00
N ASP A 499 17.35 -3.62 -3.97
CA ASP A 499 17.61 -4.58 -5.04
C ASP A 499 18.12 -3.88 -6.32
N THR A 500 18.08 -2.55 -6.39
CA THR A 500 18.49 -1.77 -7.58
C THR A 500 19.38 -0.59 -7.20
N HIS A 501 20.08 0.00 -8.18
CA HIS A 501 20.94 1.16 -7.94
C HIS A 501 20.20 2.52 -7.87
N TRP A 502 18.87 2.51 -7.76
CA TRP A 502 18.07 3.71 -7.94
C TRP A 502 18.29 4.72 -6.81
N ASP A 503 18.41 4.25 -5.57
CA ASP A 503 18.69 5.13 -4.44
C ASP A 503 20.13 5.68 -4.46
N GLU A 504 21.13 4.94 -4.97
CA GLU A 504 22.45 5.52 -5.27
C GLU A 504 22.36 6.59 -6.35
N PHE A 505 21.60 6.37 -7.42
CA PHE A 505 21.36 7.40 -8.43
C PHE A 505 20.80 8.67 -7.80
N LEU A 506 19.75 8.56 -7.00
CA LEU A 506 19.14 9.70 -6.31
C LEU A 506 20.19 10.43 -5.46
N ARG A 507 20.97 9.69 -4.65
CA ARG A 507 22.01 10.26 -3.77
C ARG A 507 23.13 10.93 -4.55
N GLU A 508 23.59 10.33 -5.64
CA GLU A 508 24.61 10.91 -6.52
C GLU A 508 24.10 12.20 -7.18
N TYR A 509 22.88 12.19 -7.70
CA TYR A 509 22.27 13.35 -8.32
C TYR A 509 22.07 14.52 -7.34
N ALA A 510 21.62 14.23 -6.12
CA ALA A 510 21.40 15.21 -5.07
C ALA A 510 22.71 15.87 -4.59
N ASN A 511 23.79 15.08 -4.51
CA ASN A 511 25.11 15.52 -4.03
C ASN A 511 25.97 16.16 -5.13
N ALA A 512 25.69 15.86 -6.40
CA ALA A 512 26.43 16.44 -7.50
C ALA A 512 26.29 17.96 -7.51
N ARG A 513 27.44 18.66 -7.59
CA ARG A 513 27.46 20.12 -7.66
C ARG A 513 26.73 20.55 -8.94
N ALA A 514 25.78 21.47 -8.82
CA ALA A 514 25.25 22.13 -10.00
C ALA A 514 26.43 22.82 -10.71
N ILE A 515 26.65 22.49 -11.99
CA ILE A 515 27.62 23.21 -12.81
C ILE A 515 27.12 24.66 -12.82
N ARG A 516 27.85 25.57 -12.16
CA ARG A 516 27.55 27.00 -12.20
C ARG A 516 27.63 27.41 -13.66
N ARG A 517 26.51 27.88 -14.21
CA ARG A 517 26.48 28.57 -15.50
C ARG A 517 27.36 29.80 -15.44
#